data_AF-A0A3M4AGT4-F1
#
_entry.id   AF-A0A3M4AGT4-F1
#
_cell.length_a   1.000
_cell.length_b   1.000
_cell.length_c   1.000
_cell.angle_alpha   90.00
_cell.angle_beta   90.00
_cell.angle_gamma   90.00
#
_symmetry.space_group_name_H-M   'P 1'
#
loop_
_entity.id
_entity.type
_entity.pdbx_description
1 polymer ?
#
loop_
_entity_poly.entity_id
_entity_poly.type
_entity_poly.pdbx_seq_one_letter_code
_entity_poly.pdbx_strand_id
1 'polypeptide(L)'
;MSKLAEYRQLEKHLAEQLQALEKMKGDDGLKKEIEFETKLRKLLEHYGFSLKHIVNLLDPQASARGQISDKPAGTRKPRELKVYKNPNTGEVIETKGGNHRALKEWKTEYGADVVDGWLKK
;
A
#
# COMPACT_ATOMS: atom_id res chain seq x y z
N MET A 1 -29.26 -8.59 -8.46
CA MET A 1 -29.17 -9.97 -7.94
C MET A 1 -30.08 -10.08 -6.73
N SER A 2 -30.70 -11.23 -6.47
CA SER A 2 -31.55 -11.40 -5.29
C SER A 2 -30.69 -11.61 -4.05
N LYS A 3 -31.02 -10.96 -2.93
CA LYS A 3 -30.30 -11.09 -1.63
C LYS A 3 -30.17 -12.54 -1.18
N LEU A 4 -31.14 -13.40 -1.52
CA LEU A 4 -31.10 -14.83 -1.21
C LEU A 4 -29.98 -15.56 -1.98
N ALA A 5 -29.74 -15.18 -3.23
CA ALA A 5 -28.68 -15.76 -4.04
C ALA A 5 -27.30 -15.34 -3.51
N GLU A 6 -27.15 -14.08 -3.10
CA GLU A 6 -25.93 -13.56 -2.47
C GLU A 6 -25.63 -14.27 -1.14
N TYR A 7 -26.64 -14.47 -0.29
CA TYR A 7 -26.50 -15.20 0.98
C TYR A 7 -26.03 -16.65 0.77
N ARG A 8 -26.65 -17.38 -0.17
CA ARG A 8 -26.23 -18.76 -0.48
C ARG A 8 -24.85 -18.84 -1.12
N GLN A 9 -24.44 -17.82 -1.87
CA GLN A 9 -23.08 -17.74 -2.40
C GLN A 9 -22.07 -17.54 -1.27
N LEU A 10 -22.37 -16.68 -0.29
CA LEU A 10 -21.53 -16.47 0.89
C LEU A 10 -21.42 -17.74 1.75
N GLU A 11 -22.52 -18.46 1.97
CA GLU A 11 -22.48 -19.75 2.70
C GLU A 11 -21.57 -20.78 2.02
N LYS A 12 -21.63 -20.88 0.69
CA LYS A 12 -20.74 -21.77 -0.07
C LYS A 12 -19.28 -21.39 0.08
N HIS A 13 -18.97 -20.10 -0.07
CA HIS A 13 -17.60 -19.61 0.09
C HIS A 13 -17.07 -19.86 1.50
N LEU A 14 -17.90 -19.66 2.53
CA LEU A 14 -17.54 -19.96 3.91
C LEU A 14 -17.23 -21.45 4.10
N ALA A 15 -18.04 -22.34 3.54
CA ALA A 15 -17.81 -23.77 3.59
C ALA A 15 -16.50 -24.17 2.89
N GLU A 16 -16.20 -23.59 1.73
CA GLU A 16 -14.94 -23.81 1.00
C GLU A 16 -13.72 -23.35 1.81
N GLN A 17 -13.80 -22.17 2.46
CA GLN A 17 -12.72 -21.67 3.32
C GLN A 17 -12.49 -22.57 4.53
N LEU A 18 -13.55 -23.06 5.17
CA LEU A 18 -13.45 -24.00 6.29
C LEU A 18 -12.78 -25.31 5.86
N GLN A 19 -13.17 -25.85 4.70
CA GLN A 19 -12.56 -27.05 4.15
C GLN A 19 -11.08 -26.84 3.81
N ALA A 20 -10.71 -25.68 3.27
CA ALA A 20 -9.32 -25.33 3.01
C ALA A 20 -8.49 -25.27 4.31
N LEU A 21 -9.05 -24.69 5.38
CA LEU A 21 -8.43 -24.65 6.71
C LEU A 21 -8.24 -26.06 7.30
N GLU A 22 -9.23 -26.94 7.19
CA GLU A 22 -9.11 -28.33 7.66
C GLU A 22 -8.04 -29.10 6.91
N LYS A 23 -7.96 -28.92 5.58
CA LYS A 23 -6.90 -29.52 4.76
C LYS A 23 -5.51 -29.05 5.20
N MET A 24 -5.37 -27.75 5.47
CA MET A 24 -4.11 -27.17 5.97
C MET A 24 -3.75 -27.67 7.38
N LYS A 25 -4.74 -27.91 8.25
CA LYS A 25 -4.52 -28.46 9.60
C LYS A 25 -3.89 -29.86 9.58
N GLY A 26 -4.08 -30.60 8.49
CA GLY A 26 -3.47 -31.92 8.28
C GLY A 26 -1.99 -31.87 7.88
N ASP A 27 -1.47 -30.70 7.50
CA ASP A 27 -0.08 -30.54 7.07
C ASP A 27 0.87 -30.53 8.27
N ASP A 28 1.73 -31.54 8.35
CA ASP A 28 2.73 -31.66 9.42
C ASP A 28 3.82 -30.57 9.33
N GLY A 29 4.05 -29.99 8.14
CA GLY A 29 4.89 -28.80 7.98
C GLY A 29 4.31 -27.60 8.72
N LEU A 30 3.02 -27.32 8.50
CA LEU A 30 2.33 -26.21 9.17
C LEU A 30 2.30 -26.38 10.70
N LYS A 31 2.09 -27.60 11.20
CA LYS A 31 2.14 -27.88 12.64
C LYS A 31 3.51 -27.56 13.25
N LYS A 32 4.60 -27.95 12.56
CA LYS A 32 5.97 -27.66 13.02
C LYS A 32 6.27 -26.17 13.01
N GLU A 33 5.81 -25.44 12.00
CA GLU A 33 5.96 -23.98 11.94
C GLU A 33 5.22 -23.29 13.08
N ILE A 34 3.96 -23.68 13.33
CA ILE A 34 3.16 -23.15 14.45
C ILE A 34 3.84 -23.47 15.80
N GLU A 35 4.35 -24.68 15.98
CA GLU A 35 5.04 -25.08 17.19
C GLU A 35 6.31 -24.24 17.42
N PHE A 36 7.12 -24.05 16.37
CA PHE A 36 8.31 -23.21 16.41
C PHE A 36 7.95 -21.76 16.76
N GLU A 37 6.97 -21.16 16.08
CA GLU A 37 6.52 -19.79 16.33
C GLU A 37 6.03 -19.63 17.77
N THR A 38 5.23 -20.58 18.26
CA THR A 38 4.68 -20.57 19.62
C THR A 38 5.80 -20.63 20.66
N LYS A 39 6.79 -21.52 20.49
CA LYS A 39 7.95 -21.61 21.38
C LYS A 39 8.80 -20.35 21.34
N LEU A 40 9.02 -19.78 20.16
CA LEU A 40 9.77 -18.54 19.98
C LEU A 40 9.09 -17.36 20.69
N ARG A 41 7.78 -17.19 20.52
CA ARG A 41 7.01 -16.13 21.18
C ARG A 41 7.04 -16.26 22.69
N LYS A 42 6.88 -17.47 23.24
CA LYS A 42 7.00 -17.74 24.68
C LYS A 42 8.40 -17.41 25.21
N LEU A 43 9.44 -17.76 24.45
CA LEU A 43 10.82 -17.44 24.82
C LEU A 43 11.04 -15.92 24.85
N LEU A 44 10.60 -15.22 23.81
CA LEU A 44 10.65 -13.76 23.74
C LEU A 44 9.95 -13.10 24.92
N GLU A 45 8.74 -13.55 25.24
CA GLU A 45 7.96 -13.04 26.37
C GLU A 45 8.67 -13.28 27.71
N HIS A 46 9.23 -14.47 27.93
CA HIS A 46 9.95 -14.81 29.15
C HIS A 46 11.16 -13.91 29.42
N TYR A 47 11.89 -13.53 28.37
CA TYR A 47 13.07 -12.67 28.46
C TYR A 47 12.76 -11.19 28.22
N GLY A 48 11.49 -10.81 28.00
CA GLY A 48 11.10 -9.43 27.68
C GLY A 48 11.68 -8.91 26.36
N PHE A 49 12.04 -9.81 25.44
CA PHE A 49 12.60 -9.47 24.15
C PHE A 49 11.51 -9.32 23.09
N SER A 50 11.78 -8.43 22.13
CA SER A 50 10.93 -8.25 20.94
C SER A 50 11.58 -8.87 19.71
N LEU A 51 10.80 -9.09 18.64
CA LEU A 51 11.32 -9.60 17.36
C LEU A 51 12.50 -8.78 16.82
N LYS A 52 12.55 -7.47 17.10
CA LYS A 52 13.68 -6.60 16.74
C LYS A 52 15.00 -7.03 17.40
N HIS A 53 14.95 -7.53 18.64
CA HIS A 53 16.12 -8.05 19.33
C HIS A 53 16.66 -9.32 18.67
N ILE A 54 15.78 -10.19 18.16
CA ILE A 54 16.19 -11.38 17.38
C ILE A 54 16.85 -10.95 16.07
N VAL A 55 16.26 -9.99 15.35
CA VAL A 55 16.86 -9.48 14.10
C VAL A 55 18.25 -8.91 14.37
N ASN A 56 18.41 -8.11 15.43
CA ASN A 56 19.71 -7.57 15.82
C ASN A 56 20.72 -8.65 16.25
N LEU A 57 20.27 -9.78 16.79
CA LEU A 57 21.13 -10.89 17.20
C LEU A 57 21.59 -11.72 16.00
N LEU A 58 20.69 -12.02 15.07
CA LEU A 58 20.96 -12.88 13.90
C LEU A 58 21.60 -12.11 12.74
N ASP A 59 21.18 -10.88 12.51
CA ASP A 59 21.76 -9.98 11.51
C ASP A 59 21.95 -8.57 12.09
N PRO A 60 23.04 -8.35 12.83
CA PRO A 60 23.37 -7.03 13.38
C PRO A 60 23.54 -5.95 12.30
N GLN A 61 23.88 -6.36 11.07
CA GLN A 61 24.13 -5.45 9.94
C GLN A 61 22.86 -5.12 9.16
N ALA A 62 21.76 -5.88 9.30
CA ALA A 62 20.45 -5.53 8.74
C ALA A 62 19.98 -4.15 9.19
N SER A 63 20.20 -3.83 10.47
CA SER A 63 19.88 -2.51 11.04
C SER A 63 20.72 -1.37 10.43
N ALA A 64 21.96 -1.65 10.01
CA ALA A 64 22.83 -0.68 9.34
C ALA A 64 22.48 -0.52 7.85
N ARG A 65 21.99 -1.57 7.19
CA ARG A 65 21.61 -1.53 5.76
C ARG A 65 20.36 -0.69 5.49
N GLY A 66 19.51 -0.48 6.51
CA GLY A 66 18.36 0.42 6.49
C GLY A 66 18.71 1.89 6.77
N GLN A 67 19.91 2.19 7.28
CA GLN A 67 20.43 3.55 7.33
C GLN A 67 20.97 3.94 5.95
N ILE A 68 20.06 4.07 4.99
CA ILE A 68 20.24 5.07 3.95
C ILE A 68 20.40 6.36 4.75
N SER A 69 21.61 6.91 4.74
CA SER A 69 21.93 8.24 5.29
C SER A 69 20.69 9.12 5.20
N ASP A 70 20.18 9.61 6.35
CA ASP A 70 19.18 10.66 6.39
C ASP A 70 19.70 11.79 5.50
N LYS A 71 19.31 11.78 4.23
CA LYS A 71 19.43 12.96 3.40
C LYS A 71 18.61 13.97 4.18
N PRO A 72 19.20 15.11 4.59
CA PRO A 72 18.46 16.11 5.35
C PRO A 72 17.16 16.32 4.62
N ALA A 73 16.04 16.11 5.31
CA ALA A 73 14.71 16.17 4.75
C ALA A 73 14.60 17.51 4.03
N GLY A 74 14.85 17.51 2.74
CA GLY A 74 14.81 18.71 1.93
C GLY A 74 13.39 19.18 2.08
N THR A 75 13.21 20.32 2.74
CA THR A 75 11.93 20.99 2.90
C THR A 75 11.39 21.27 1.51
N ARG A 76 10.67 20.28 0.96
CA ARG A 76 10.05 20.36 -0.35
C ARG A 76 9.04 21.47 -0.22
N LYS A 77 9.26 22.53 -1.01
CA LYS A 77 8.35 23.67 -1.12
C LYS A 77 6.90 23.14 -1.20
N PRO A 78 5.97 23.63 -0.38
CA PRO A 78 4.58 23.18 -0.44
C PRO A 78 4.05 23.37 -1.86
N ARG A 79 3.33 22.35 -2.35
CA ARG A 79 2.84 22.35 -3.74
C ARG A 79 1.81 23.47 -3.91
N GLU A 80 2.13 24.42 -4.77
CA GLU A 80 1.25 25.53 -5.15
C GLU A 80 0.05 25.02 -5.95
N LEU A 81 -1.12 25.65 -5.75
CA LEU A 81 -2.31 25.40 -6.55
C LEU A 81 -2.09 25.99 -7.94
N LYS A 82 -2.09 25.13 -8.97
CA LYS A 82 -2.02 25.52 -10.37
C LYS A 82 -3.42 25.57 -10.94
N VAL A 83 -3.83 26.72 -11.46
CA VAL A 83 -5.13 26.92 -12.11
C VAL A 83 -4.94 26.88 -13.63
N TYR A 84 -5.52 25.90 -14.31
CA TYR A 84 -5.49 25.80 -15.77
C TYR A 84 -6.85 26.21 -16.32
N LYS A 85 -6.89 27.08 -17.34
CA LYS A 85 -8.14 27.45 -18.01
C LYS A 85 -8.08 27.07 -19.49
N ASN A 86 -8.94 26.15 -19.91
CA ASN A 86 -9.04 25.77 -21.31
C ASN A 86 -9.75 26.88 -22.11
N PRO A 87 -9.12 27.49 -23.13
CA PRO A 87 -9.74 28.53 -23.95
C PRO A 87 -10.83 28.00 -24.89
N ASN A 88 -10.84 26.70 -25.20
CA ASN A 88 -11.78 26.09 -26.14
C ASN A 88 -13.10 25.70 -25.48
N THR A 89 -13.05 25.17 -24.24
CA THR A 89 -14.24 24.71 -23.50
C THR A 89 -14.65 25.69 -22.38
N GLY A 90 -13.76 26.61 -22.00
CA GLY A 90 -13.97 27.52 -20.87
C GLY A 90 -13.81 26.87 -19.49
N GLU A 91 -13.53 25.56 -19.44
CA GLU A 91 -13.36 24.80 -18.20
C GLU A 91 -12.10 25.21 -17.43
N VAL A 92 -12.18 25.19 -16.11
CA VAL A 92 -11.10 25.58 -15.19
C VAL A 92 -10.75 24.41 -14.28
N ILE A 93 -9.47 24.04 -14.21
CA ILE A 93 -8.94 22.99 -13.35
C ILE A 93 -7.98 23.58 -12.33
N GLU A 94 -8.23 23.32 -11.06
CA GLU A 94 -7.32 23.67 -9.97
C GLU A 94 -6.63 22.40 -9.44
N THR A 95 -5.31 22.32 -9.55
CA THR A 95 -4.58 21.15 -9.08
C THR A 95 -3.23 21.51 -8.46
N LYS A 96 -2.87 20.83 -7.36
CA LYS A 96 -1.55 20.95 -6.73
C LYS A 96 -0.48 20.10 -7.44
N GLY A 97 -0.78 19.48 -8.59
CA GLY A 97 0.16 18.66 -9.35
C GLY A 97 -0.44 18.04 -10.62
N GLY A 98 0.35 17.28 -11.38
CA GLY A 98 -0.08 16.69 -12.66
C GLY A 98 -1.06 15.51 -12.56
N ASN A 99 -1.46 15.08 -11.35
CA ASN A 99 -2.37 13.93 -11.18
C ASN A 99 -3.84 14.37 -11.15
N HIS A 100 -4.30 15.05 -12.20
CA HIS A 100 -5.70 15.42 -12.38
C HIS A 100 -6.22 14.82 -13.70
N ARG A 101 -7.35 14.12 -13.65
CA ARG A 101 -7.87 13.35 -14.79
C ARG A 101 -8.12 14.25 -16.02
N ALA A 102 -8.88 15.33 -15.86
CA ALA A 102 -9.16 16.25 -16.95
C ALA A 102 -7.90 16.97 -17.47
N LEU A 103 -6.87 17.17 -16.62
CA LEU A 103 -5.61 17.77 -17.07
C LEU A 103 -4.83 16.78 -17.96
N LYS A 104 -4.88 15.48 -17.63
CA LYS A 104 -4.31 14.43 -18.48
C LYS A 104 -5.05 14.31 -19.80
N GLU A 105 -6.38 14.38 -19.76
CA GLU A 105 -7.23 14.37 -20.96
C GLU A 105 -6.88 15.56 -21.88
N TRP A 106 -6.78 16.78 -21.35
CA TRP A 106 -6.33 17.94 -22.13
C TRP A 106 -4.93 17.76 -22.70
N LYS A 107 -3.98 17.20 -21.94
CA LYS A 107 -2.61 16.95 -22.43
C LYS A 107 -2.59 15.91 -23.55
N THR A 108 -3.51 14.96 -23.55
CA THR A 108 -3.68 13.99 -24.64
C THR A 108 -4.31 14.61 -25.87
N GLU A 109 -5.31 15.49 -25.70
CA GLU A 109 -6.04 16.11 -26.82
C GLU A 109 -5.30 17.28 -27.48
N TYR A 110 -4.72 18.17 -26.68
CA TYR A 110 -4.11 19.42 -27.15
C TYR A 110 -2.58 19.43 -27.07
N GLY A 111 -1.98 18.38 -26.48
CA GLY A 111 -0.55 18.30 -26.24
C GLY A 111 -0.11 18.98 -24.94
N ALA A 112 0.97 18.46 -24.33
CA ALA A 112 1.45 18.93 -23.04
C ALA A 112 1.92 20.39 -23.06
N ASP A 113 2.60 20.83 -24.12
CA ASP A 113 3.18 22.17 -24.23
C ASP A 113 2.09 23.26 -24.31
N VAL A 114 1.00 22.97 -25.02
CA VAL A 114 -0.13 23.89 -25.18
C VAL A 114 -0.89 24.03 -23.85
N VAL A 115 -1.16 22.90 -23.18
CA VAL A 115 -1.87 22.88 -21.90
C VAL A 115 -1.05 23.53 -20.78
N ASP A 116 0.28 23.36 -20.79
CA ASP A 116 1.15 24.04 -19.82
C ASP A 116 1.17 25.57 -20.03
N GLY A 117 0.89 26.05 -21.24
CA GLY A 117 0.64 27.48 -21.53
C GLY A 117 -0.70 28.03 -21.02
N TRP A 118 -1.65 27.18 -20.63
CA TRP A 118 -2.94 27.58 -20.06
C TRP A 118 -2.91 27.78 -18.55
N LEU A 119 -1.73 27.60 -17.96
CA LEU A 119 -1.50 27.81 -16.54
C LEU A 119 -1.64 29.30 -16.21
N LYS A 120 -2.69 29.64 -15.44
CA LYS A 120 -2.85 30.94 -14.81
C LYS A 120 -2.05 30.94 -13.51
N LYS A 121 -0.99 31.75 -13.48
CA LYS A 121 -0.22 32.02 -12.25
C LYS A 121 -1.07 32.73 -11.21
#